data_AF-A0A1Y4G9M0-F1
#
_entry.id   AF-A0A1Y4G9M0-F1
#
_cell.length_a   1.000
_cell.length_b   1.000
_cell.length_c   1.000
_cell.angle_alpha   90.00
_cell.angle_beta   90.00
_cell.angle_gamma   90.00
#
_symmetry.space_group_name_H-M   'P 1'
#
loop_
_entity.id
_entity.type
_entity.pdbx_description
1 polymer ?
#
loop_
_entity_poly.entity_id
_entity_poly.type
_entity_poly.pdbx_seq_one_letter_code
_entity_poly.pdbx_strand_id
1 'polypeptide(L)'
;MALGPLGLSHEDLWHVTRGQLSDLIHAYNYKSYLARRERAELAVFVALYQGKKPPSIEKLCGEWEGGRVMTPEEANRYRLEKIKETAGDGKYDSAI
;
A
#
# COMPACT_ATOMS: atom_id res chain seq x y z
N MET A 1 -8.79 -13.25 -24.02
CA MET A 1 -9.05 -11.90 -23.47
C MET A 1 -8.66 -11.90 -22.00
N ALA A 2 -7.82 -10.95 -21.58
CA ALA A 2 -7.46 -10.78 -20.19
C ALA A 2 -8.62 -10.12 -19.42
N LEU A 3 -8.97 -10.66 -18.25
CA LEU A 3 -10.04 -10.19 -17.39
C LEU A 3 -9.45 -9.33 -16.26
N GLY A 4 -9.82 -8.05 -16.26
CA GLY A 4 -9.58 -7.16 -15.14
C GLY A 4 -8.12 -6.69 -14.95
N PRO A 5 -7.85 -5.99 -13.83
CA PRO A 5 -6.59 -5.28 -13.59
C PRO A 5 -5.34 -6.16 -13.48
N LEU A 6 -5.52 -7.46 -13.25
CA LEU A 6 -4.43 -8.43 -13.09
C LEU A 6 -3.99 -9.04 -14.43
N GLY A 7 -4.67 -8.74 -15.54
CA GLY A 7 -4.26 -9.21 -16.86
C GLY A 7 -4.41 -10.71 -17.10
N LEU A 8 -5.09 -11.44 -16.20
CA LEU A 8 -5.24 -12.89 -16.27
C LEU A 8 -6.35 -13.28 -17.24
N SER A 9 -6.11 -14.26 -18.11
CA SER A 9 -7.18 -14.85 -18.92
C SER A 9 -8.05 -15.81 -18.09
N HIS A 10 -9.20 -16.22 -18.64
CA HIS A 10 -10.08 -17.18 -17.96
C HIS A 10 -9.38 -18.52 -17.71
N GLU A 11 -8.51 -18.97 -18.61
CA GLU A 11 -7.73 -20.21 -18.40
C GLU A 11 -6.64 -20.03 -17.34
N ASP A 12 -5.98 -18.87 -17.30
CA ASP A 12 -4.94 -18.62 -16.30
C ASP A 12 -5.49 -18.69 -14.86
N LEU A 13 -6.76 -18.31 -14.65
CA LEU A 13 -7.42 -18.41 -13.34
C LEU A 13 -7.53 -19.84 -12.82
N TRP A 14 -7.60 -20.84 -13.71
CA TRP A 14 -7.67 -22.26 -13.33
C TRP A 14 -6.30 -22.86 -13.01
N HIS A 15 -5.22 -22.24 -13.50
CA HIS A 15 -3.84 -22.72 -13.33
C HIS A 15 -3.03 -21.91 -12.32
N VAL A 16 -3.54 -20.76 -11.85
CA VAL A 16 -2.83 -19.93 -10.88
C VAL A 16 -2.96 -20.50 -9.47
N THR A 17 -1.85 -20.58 -8.76
CA THR A 17 -1.86 -20.91 -7.32
C THR A 17 -2.32 -19.72 -6.50
N ARG A 18 -2.83 -19.96 -5.29
CA ARG A 18 -3.22 -18.90 -4.34
C ARG A 18 -2.06 -17.94 -4.03
N GLY A 19 -0.83 -18.44 -3.94
CA GLY A 19 0.37 -17.61 -3.71
C GLY A 19 0.65 -16.67 -4.88
N GLN A 20 0.67 -17.20 -6.10
CA GLN A 20 0.86 -16.40 -7.31
C GLN A 20 -0.22 -15.32 -7.48
N LEU A 21 -1.48 -15.65 -7.14
CA LEU A 21 -2.56 -14.67 -7.16
C LEU A 21 -2.34 -13.55 -6.13
N SER A 22 -1.88 -13.89 -4.93
CA SER A 22 -1.53 -12.91 -3.89
C SER A 22 -0.40 -11.98 -4.34
N ASP A 23 0.65 -12.54 -4.94
CA ASP A 23 1.78 -11.77 -5.46
C ASP A 23 1.36 -10.82 -6.58
N LEU A 24 0.48 -11.29 -7.49
CA LEU A 24 -0.08 -10.46 -8.56
C LEU A 24 -0.92 -9.31 -8.01
N ILE A 25 -1.73 -9.57 -6.99
CA ILE A 25 -2.52 -8.53 -6.30
C ILE A 25 -1.60 -7.51 -5.64
N HIS A 26 -0.54 -7.96 -4.95
CA HIS A 26 0.43 -7.06 -4.34
C HIS A 26 1.15 -6.20 -5.37
N ALA A 27 1.63 -6.80 -6.47
CA ALA A 27 2.30 -6.09 -7.55
C ALA A 27 1.38 -5.06 -8.20
N TYR A 28 0.11 -5.41 -8.45
CA TYR A 28 -0.89 -4.49 -8.99
C TYR A 28 -1.18 -3.33 -8.04
N ASN A 29 -1.39 -3.61 -6.75
CA ASN A 29 -1.66 -2.58 -5.74
C ASN A 29 -0.48 -1.62 -5.60
N TYR A 30 0.75 -2.14 -5.63
CA TYR A 30 1.96 -1.33 -5.55
C TYR A 30 2.14 -0.45 -6.78
N LYS A 31 1.94 -1.01 -7.99
CA LYS A 31 1.97 -0.22 -9.23
C LYS A 31 0.92 0.90 -9.22
N SER A 32 -0.28 0.59 -8.74
CA SER A 32 -1.36 1.58 -8.60
C SER A 32 -1.01 2.67 -7.58
N TYR A 33 -0.31 2.32 -6.49
CA TYR A 33 0.19 3.27 -5.52
C TYR A 33 1.23 4.22 -6.13
N LEU A 34 2.22 3.71 -6.87
CA LEU A 34 3.22 4.54 -7.56
C LEU A 34 2.57 5.55 -8.51
N ALA A 35 1.59 5.12 -9.30
CA ALA A 35 0.86 6.01 -10.20
C ALA A 35 0.06 7.10 -9.46
N ARG A 36 -0.48 6.79 -8.26
CA ARG A 36 -1.14 7.81 -7.41
C ARG A 36 -0.13 8.79 -6.83
N ARG A 37 1.04 8.32 -6.43
CA ARG A 37 2.12 9.14 -5.88
C ARG A 37 2.64 10.14 -6.92
N GLU A 38 2.91 9.70 -8.14
CA GLU A 38 3.33 10.57 -9.24
C GLU A 38 2.31 11.71 -9.49
N ARG A 39 1.00 11.39 -9.48
CA ARG A 39 -0.06 12.39 -9.61
C ARG A 39 -0.14 13.34 -8.42
N ALA A 40 0.12 12.85 -7.20
CA ALA A 40 0.16 13.67 -6.00
C ALA A 40 1.36 14.63 -6.01
N GLU A 41 2.54 14.16 -6.44
CA GLU A 41 3.74 14.98 -6.65
C GLU A 41 3.47 16.09 -7.67
N LEU A 42 2.81 15.77 -8.79
CA LEU A 42 2.37 16.77 -9.77
C LEU A 42 1.40 17.79 -9.17
N ALA A 43 0.41 17.34 -8.39
CA ALA A 43 -0.56 18.24 -7.75
C ALA A 43 0.12 19.19 -6.74
N VAL A 44 1.10 18.69 -5.98
CA VAL A 44 1.93 19.50 -5.09
C VAL A 44 2.74 20.53 -5.87
N PHE A 45 3.36 20.13 -6.98
CA PHE A 45 4.10 21.03 -7.85
C PHE A 45 3.20 22.16 -8.40
N VAL A 46 1.99 21.82 -8.87
CA VAL A 46 1.01 22.81 -9.34
C VAL A 46 0.57 23.75 -8.22
N ALA A 47 0.35 23.25 -7.00
CA ALA A 47 -0.03 24.08 -5.86
C ALA A 47 1.09 25.08 -5.49
N LEU A 48 2.35 24.63 -5.52
CA LEU A 48 3.53 25.48 -5.31
C LEU A 48 3.63 26.56 -6.39
N TYR A 49 3.46 26.19 -7.66
CA TYR A 49 3.46 27.15 -8.77
C TYR A 49 2.36 28.21 -8.65
N GLN A 50 1.20 27.83 -8.10
CA GLN A 50 0.09 28.75 -7.81
C GLN A 50 0.31 29.61 -6.54
N GLY A 51 1.44 29.49 -5.86
CA GLY A 51 1.72 30.20 -4.61
C GLY A 51 0.86 29.74 -3.42
N LYS A 52 0.25 28.55 -3.50
CA LYS A 52 -0.56 27.97 -2.41
C LYS A 52 0.30 27.07 -1.54
N LYS A 53 -0.08 26.92 -0.27
CA LYS A 53 0.52 25.91 0.60
C LYS A 53 0.17 24.51 0.07
N PRO A 54 1.15 23.70 -0.36
CA PRO A 54 0.85 22.37 -0.87
C PRO A 54 0.37 21.45 0.25
N PRO A 55 -0.62 20.58 -0.02
CA PRO A 55 -0.90 19.46 0.87
C PRO A 55 0.29 18.48 0.89
N SER A 56 0.44 17.68 1.95
CA SER A 56 1.44 16.61 1.96
C SER A 56 1.08 15.55 0.91
N ILE A 57 2.10 14.96 0.28
CA ILE A 57 1.93 13.94 -0.75
C ILE A 57 1.21 12.72 -0.15
N GLU A 58 1.59 12.32 1.06
CA GLU A 58 1.02 11.21 1.82
C GLU A 58 -0.48 11.42 2.09
N LYS A 59 -0.90 12.68 2.31
CA LYS A 59 -2.32 13.01 2.46
C LYS A 59 -3.11 12.88 1.16
N LEU A 60 -2.44 13.02 0.00
CA LEU A 60 -3.06 12.91 -1.32
C LEU A 60 -3.05 11.48 -1.86
N CYS A 61 -1.97 10.73 -1.67
CA CYS A 61 -1.81 9.38 -2.22
C CYS A 61 -1.99 8.24 -1.20
N GLY A 62 -2.07 8.55 0.09
CA GLY A 62 -2.02 7.58 1.17
C GLY A 62 -0.60 7.09 1.45
N GLU A 63 -0.47 6.23 2.46
CA GLU A 63 0.77 5.56 2.85
C GLU A 63 0.72 4.09 2.46
N TRP A 64 1.85 3.55 2.02
CA TRP A 64 1.98 2.12 1.72
C TRP A 64 2.42 1.36 2.96
N GLU A 65 1.51 0.59 3.55
CA GLU A 65 1.77 -0.20 4.75
C GLU A 65 1.08 -1.57 4.63
N GLY A 66 1.78 -2.65 5.00
CA GLY A 66 1.20 -4.00 5.03
C GLY A 66 0.66 -4.52 3.68
N GLY A 67 1.18 -4.02 2.55
CA GLY A 67 0.77 -4.45 1.21
C GLY A 67 -0.52 -3.82 0.67
N ARG A 68 -1.03 -2.78 1.34
CA ARG A 68 -2.19 -1.99 0.91
C ARG A 68 -1.93 -0.49 1.07
N VAL A 69 -2.69 0.33 0.35
CA VAL A 69 -2.69 1.78 0.53
C VAL A 69 -3.63 2.11 1.68
N MET A 70 -3.13 2.82 2.69
CA MET A 70 -3.88 3.24 3.86
C MET A 70 -3.91 4.77 3.96
N THR A 71 -4.92 5.33 4.63
CA THR A 71 -4.84 6.75 5.02
C THR A 71 -3.73 6.94 6.08
N PRO A 72 -3.21 8.16 6.26
CA PRO A 72 -2.22 8.42 7.32
C PRO A 72 -2.69 7.99 8.72
N GLU A 73 -3.98 8.15 9.03
CA GLU A 73 -4.57 7.72 10.30
C GLU A 73 -4.59 6.18 10.43
N GLU A 74 -4.93 5.49 9.35
CA GLU A 74 -4.93 4.02 9.29
C GLU A 74 -3.51 3.44 9.38
N ALA A 75 -2.56 4.05 8.69
CA ALA A 75 -1.15 3.67 8.74
C ALA A 75 -0.58 3.85 10.15
N ASN A 76 -0.92 4.93 10.85
CA ASN A 76 -0.50 5.13 12.24
C ASN A 76 -1.08 4.07 13.18
N ARG A 77 -2.38 3.74 13.05
CA ARG A 77 -2.98 2.63 13.81
C ARG A 77 -2.28 1.30 13.54
N TYR A 78 -2.04 1.00 12.27
CA TYR A 78 -1.37 -0.24 11.86
C TYR A 78 0.04 -0.36 12.45
N ARG A 79 0.83 0.73 12.45
CA ARG A 79 2.15 0.75 13.10
C ARG A 79 2.06 0.54 14.60
N LEU A 80 1.10 1.18 15.27
CA LEU A 80 0.89 1.02 16.72
C LEU A 80 0.49 -0.41 17.09
N GLU A 81 -0.36 -1.06 16.29
CA GLU A 81 -0.74 -2.46 16.48
C GLU A 81 0.46 -3.38 16.31
N LYS A 82 1.24 -3.21 15.24
CA LYS A 82 2.45 -4.00 14.98
C LYS A 82 3.52 -3.84 16.07
N ILE A 83 3.69 -2.62 16.60
CA ILE A 83 4.60 -2.36 17.73
C ILE A 83 4.13 -3.08 18.99
N LYS A 84 2.81 -3.09 19.27
CA LYS A 84 2.24 -3.80 20.42
C LYS A 84 2.43 -5.32 20.31
N GLU A 85 2.24 -5.89 19.12
CA GLU A 85 2.50 -7.31 18.86
C GLU A 85 3.97 -7.65 19.13
N THR A 86 4.88 -6.86 18.58
CA THR A 86 6.34 -7.06 18.76
C THR A 86 6.78 -6.88 20.22
N ALA A 87 6.16 -5.94 20.96
CA ALA A 87 6.43 -5.72 22.37
C ALA A 87 5.76 -6.76 23.29
N GLY A 88 4.71 -7.45 22.82
CA GLY A 88 4.05 -8.55 23.53
C GLY A 88 4.85 -9.85 23.48
N ASP A 89 5.50 -10.13 22.36
CA ASP A 89 6.33 -11.33 22.18
C ASP A 89 7.64 -11.29 22.99
N GLY A 90 8.17 -10.10 23.28
CA GLY A 90 9.39 -9.92 24.08
C GLY A 90 9.28 -10.23 25.58
N LYS A 91 8.10 -10.65 26.08
CA LYS A 91 7.89 -11.01 27.50
C LYS A 91 7.95 -12.52 27.79
N TYR A 92 8.10 -13.37 26.77
CA TYR A 92 8.10 -14.84 26.94
C TYR A 92 9.45 -15.52 26.68
N ASP A 93 10.54 -14.78 26.46
CA ASP A 93 11.88 -15.35 26.21
C ASP A 93 12.90 -15.14 27.34
N SER A 94 12.48 -14.66 28.52
CA SER A 94 13.37 -14.52 29.70
C SER A 94 13.02 -15.43 30.88
N ALA A 95 12.33 -16.55 30.63
CA ALA A 95 11.97 -17.53 31.65
C ALA A 95 12.30 -18.97 31.20
N ILE A 96 13.56 -19.22 30.85
CA ILE A 96 14.15 -20.57 30.84
C ILE A 96 15.54 -20.49 31.47
#